data_AF-A0A3B9NK60-F1
#
_entry.id   AF-A0A3B9NK60-F1
#
_cell.length_a   1.000
_cell.length_b   1.000
_cell.length_c   1.000
_cell.angle_alpha   90.00
_cell.angle_beta   90.00
_cell.angle_gamma   90.00
#
_symmetry.space_group_name_H-M   'P 1'
#
loop_
_entity.id
_entity.type
_entity.pdbx_description
1 polymer ?
#
loop_
_entity_poly.entity_id
_entity_poly.type
_entity_poly.pdbx_seq_one_letter_code
_entity_poly.pdbx_strand_id
1 'polypeptide(L)' 'MVIDSSCNRALLTGDSIWIEDQIIKYSSAQIGKAARIGIAYAQEHAVLPLRFFVKDSRYARKG' A
#
# COMPACT_ATOMS: atom_id res chain seq x y z
N MET A 1 15.88 -0.17 5.04
CA MET A 1 15.67 0.88 4.02
C MET A 1 15.58 2.19 4.78
N VAL A 2 16.43 3.17 4.44
CA VAL A 2 16.40 4.49 5.07
C VAL A 2 15.45 5.35 4.25
N ILE A 3 14.25 5.56 4.77
CA ILE A 3 13.27 6.47 4.18
C ILE A 3 12.96 7.51 5.24
N ASP A 4 13.36 8.74 4.94
CA ASP A 4 13.12 9.91 5.77
C ASP A 4 12.57 11.05 4.90
N SER A 5 12.40 12.23 5.50
CA SER A 5 11.83 13.39 4.84
C SER A 5 12.61 13.89 3.63
N SER A 6 13.90 13.55 3.50
CA SER A 6 14.71 13.90 2.33
C SER A 6 14.24 13.20 1.05
N CYS A 7 13.56 12.06 1.17
CA CYS A 7 12.98 11.35 0.03
C CYS A 7 11.68 11.99 -0.49
N ASN A 8 11.15 13.01 0.21
CA ASN A 8 9.92 13.67 -0.23
C ASN A 8 10.13 14.37 -1.58
N ARG A 9 9.19 14.21 -2.51
CA ARG A 9 9.26 14.68 -3.92
C ARG A 9 10.37 14.06 -4.77
N ALA A 10 11.07 13.04 -4.28
CA ALA A 10 12.00 12.29 -5.12
C ALA A 10 11.25 11.63 -6.29
N LEU A 11 11.91 11.56 -7.45
CA LEU A 11 11.39 10.86 -8.61
C LEU A 11 11.58 9.35 -8.42
N LEU A 12 10.47 8.60 -8.46
CA LEU A 12 10.50 7.12 -8.38
C LEU A 12 10.99 6.44 -9.67
N THR A 13 11.43 7.24 -10.65
CA THR A 13 12.08 6.80 -11.88
C THR A 13 13.57 7.19 -11.92
N GLY A 14 14.10 7.74 -10.82
CA GLY A 14 15.51 8.07 -10.67
C GLY A 14 16.32 6.94 -10.03
N ASP A 15 17.59 7.21 -9.74
CA ASP A 15 18.55 6.16 -9.36
C ASP A 15 18.58 5.82 -7.86
N SER A 16 18.02 6.67 -6.98
CA SER A 16 18.12 6.49 -5.52
C SER A 16 16.97 5.68 -4.91
N ILE A 17 15.77 5.77 -5.49
CA ILE A 17 14.59 5.01 -5.09
C ILE A 17 13.71 4.81 -6.31
N TRP A 18 13.34 3.56 -6.61
CA TRP A 18 12.56 3.23 -7.78
C TRP A 18 11.61 2.06 -7.52
N ILE A 19 10.68 1.85 -8.45
CA ILE A 19 9.79 0.68 -8.48
C ILE A 19 10.25 -0.22 -9.63
N GLU A 20 10.42 -1.50 -9.36
CA GLU A 20 10.77 -2.50 -10.35
C GLU A 20 9.57 -3.40 -10.65
N ASP A 21 9.36 -3.73 -11.93
CA ASP A 21 8.37 -4.72 -12.33
C ASP A 21 8.91 -6.13 -12.07
N GLN A 22 8.30 -6.83 -11.11
CA GLN A 22 8.66 -8.20 -10.73
C GLN A 22 7.89 -9.26 -11.54
N ILE A 23 7.04 -8.85 -12.50
CA ILE A 23 6.21 -9.75 -13.34
C ILE A 23 5.23 -10.60 -12.50
N ILE A 24 4.98 -10.21 -11.24
CA ILE A 24 4.04 -10.89 -10.35
C ILE A 24 2.64 -10.34 -10.61
N LYS A 25 1.69 -11.23 -10.92
CA LYS A 25 0.28 -10.87 -11.15
C LYS A 25 -0.63 -11.55 -10.14
N TYR A 26 -1.57 -10.79 -9.59
CA TYR A 26 -2.60 -11.29 -8.68
C TYR A 26 -3.96 -11.22 -9.35
N SER A 27 -4.75 -12.28 -9.20
CA SER A 27 -6.17 -12.26 -9.57
C SER A 27 -6.98 -11.43 -8.58
N SER A 28 -8.17 -10.98 -8.99
CA SER A 28 -9.10 -10.26 -8.11
C SER A 28 -9.45 -11.05 -6.84
N ALA A 29 -9.52 -12.37 -6.92
CA ALA A 29 -9.77 -13.26 -5.79
C ALA A 29 -8.65 -13.18 -4.73
N GLN A 30 -7.40 -12.93 -5.15
CA GLN A 30 -6.23 -12.82 -4.29
C GLN A 30 -6.04 -11.40 -3.70
N ILE A 31 -6.82 -10.42 -4.13
CA ILE A 31 -6.74 -9.03 -3.64
C ILE A 31 -7.85 -8.79 -2.61
N GLY A 32 -7.45 -8.54 -1.37
CA GLY A 32 -8.34 -8.12 -0.28
C GLY A 32 -8.64 -6.63 -0.37
N LYS A 33 -9.84 -6.24 0.07
CA LYS A 33 -10.27 -4.84 0.20
C LYS A 33 -10.74 -4.59 1.62
N ALA A 34 -10.31 -3.51 2.24
CA ALA A 34 -10.71 -3.13 3.59
C ALA A 34 -10.68 -1.61 3.80
N ALA A 35 -11.25 -1.16 4.91
CA ALA A 35 -11.07 0.19 5.41
C ALA A 35 -9.59 0.51 5.66
N ARG A 36 -9.21 1.79 5.54
CA ARG A 36 -7.86 2.25 5.90
C ARG A 36 -7.69 2.23 7.43
N ILE A 37 -6.47 2.00 7.91
CA ILE A 37 -6.16 2.02 9.34
C ILE A 37 -5.94 3.48 9.78
N GLY A 38 -6.40 3.83 10.98
CA GLY A 38 -6.06 5.10 11.63
C GLY A 38 -6.81 6.32 11.10
N ILE A 39 -7.86 6.13 10.32
CA ILE A 39 -8.66 7.22 9.73
C ILE A 39 -10.04 7.39 10.38
N ALA A 40 -10.19 7.01 11.66
CA ALA A 40 -11.48 7.13 12.37
C ALA A 40 -12.03 8.57 12.38
N TYR A 41 -11.15 9.57 12.26
CA TYR A 41 -11.52 10.99 12.14
C TYR A 41 -12.23 11.34 10.81
N ALA A 42 -12.16 10.48 9.80
CA ALA A 42 -12.76 10.71 8.48
C ALA A 42 -14.26 10.34 8.40
N GLN A 43 -14.88 10.01 9.54
CA GLN A 43 -16.32 9.73 9.68
C GLN A 43 -16.83 8.72 8.62
N GLU A 44 -17.74 9.12 7.74
CA GLU A 44 -18.33 8.27 6.69
C GLU A 44 -17.29 7.72 5.70
N HIS A 45 -16.17 8.42 5.51
CA HIS A 45 -15.07 7.96 4.67
C HIS A 45 -14.18 6.92 5.37
N ALA A 46 -14.31 6.73 6.68
CA ALA A 46 -13.53 5.77 7.45
C ALA A 46 -13.80 4.32 7.02
N VAL A 47 -15.02 4.03 6.55
CA VAL A 47 -15.45 2.67 6.18
C VAL A 47 -15.22 2.34 4.70
N LEU A 48 -14.76 3.30 3.89
CA LEU A 48 -14.56 3.07 2.46
C LEU A 48 -13.45 2.03 2.20
N PRO A 49 -13.66 1.07 1.28
CA PRO A 49 -12.72 -0.03 1.03
C PRO A 49 -11.53 0.41 0.16
N LEU A 50 -10.75 1.38 0.66
CA LEU A 50 -9.63 2.02 -0.05
C LEU A 50 -8.25 1.47 0.36
N ARG A 51 -8.21 0.34 1.07
CA ARG A 51 -6.98 -0.42 1.35
C ARG A 51 -7.00 -1.74 0.57
N PHE A 52 -6.02 -1.92 -0.30
CA PHE A 52 -5.81 -3.14 -1.08
C PHE A 52 -4.58 -3.88 -0.57
N PHE A 53 -4.67 -5.21 -0.47
CA PHE A 53 -3.56 -6.05 -0.02
C PHE A 53 -3.69 -7.45 -0.62
N VAL A 54 -2.58 -8.18 -0.70
CA VAL A 54 -2.59 -9.58 -1.12
C VAL A 54 -3.12 -10.43 0.04
N LYS A 55 -4.21 -11.16 -0.20
CA LYS A 55 -4.78 -12.11 0.76
C LYS A 55 -3.75 -13.20 1.06
N ASP A 56 -3.74 -13.68 2.30
CA ASP A 56 -2.83 -14.73 2.79
C ASP A 56 -1.32 -14.43 2.68
N SER A 57 -0.96 -13.17 2.39
CA SER A 57 0.43 -12.74 2.46
C SER A 57 0.90 -12.70 3.92
N ARG A 58 2.01 -13.40 4.20
CA ARG A 58 2.70 -13.34 5.50
C ARG A 58 3.16 -11.93 5.89
N TYR A 59 3.21 -11.02 4.92
CA TYR A 59 3.67 -9.64 5.08
C TYR A 59 2.51 -8.64 5.21
N ALA A 60 1.27 -9.07 5.00
CA ALA A 60 0.11 -8.20 5.21
C ALA A 60 -0.12 -8.04 6.71
N ARG A 61 -0.03 -6.81 7.23
CA ARG A 61 -0.47 -6.54 8.60
C ARG A 61 -1.98 -6.73 8.68
N LYS A 62 -2.40 -7.62 9.59
CA LYS A 62 -3.78 -7.68 10.05
C LYS A 62 -4.06 -6.36 10.77
N GLY A 63 -5.08 -5.64 10.28
CA GLY A 63 -5.56 -4.40 10.89
C GLY A 63 -6.47 -4.70 12.07
#